data_AF-A0A5Q4G9N9-F1
#
_entry.id   AF-A0A5Q4G9N9-F1
#
_cell.length_a   1.000
_cell.length_b   1.000
_cell.length_c   1.000
_cell.angle_alpha   90.00
_cell.angle_beta   90.00
_cell.angle_gamma   90.00
#
_symmetry.space_group_name_H-M   'P 1'
#
loop_
_entity.id
_entity.type
_entity.pdbx_description
1 polymer ?
#
loop_
_entity_poly.entity_id
_entity_poly.type
_entity_poly.pdbx_seq_one_letter_code
_entity_poly.pdbx_strand_id
1 'polypeptide(L)' 'MPAASDHIYANPEKWRIGREFLTRYTGTEPEAFHKQVILTNFGYYLERFEAIAGDARRTQGSAMTAAHSDRLGVSIIDF' A
#
# COMPACT_ATOMS: atom_id res chain seq x y z
N MET A 1 32.99 0.42 -3.16
CA MET A 1 31.60 0.54 -2.66
C MET A 1 30.70 0.68 -3.86
N PRO A 2 29.78 -0.26 -4.16
CA PRO A 2 28.86 -0.08 -5.28
C PRO A 2 27.97 1.14 -5.02
N ALA A 3 27.73 1.91 -6.08
CA ALA A 3 27.20 3.27 -6.01
C ALA A 3 25.75 3.31 -5.50
N ALA A 4 25.43 4.36 -4.75
CA ALA A 4 24.09 4.68 -4.23
C ALA A 4 22.98 4.83 -5.30
N SER A 5 23.31 4.65 -6.58
CA SER A 5 22.43 4.78 -7.75
C SER A 5 21.40 3.65 -7.91
N ASP A 6 21.53 2.54 -7.16
CA ASP A 6 20.60 1.42 -7.26
C ASP A 6 19.36 1.53 -6.35
N HIS A 7 19.38 2.42 -5.37
CA HIS A 7 18.23 2.66 -4.50
C HIS A 7 17.07 3.29 -5.26
N ILE A 8 15.86 2.75 -5.09
CA ILE A 8 14.64 3.20 -5.78
C ILE A 8 14.37 4.69 -5.54
N TYR A 9 14.67 5.22 -4.35
CA TYR A 9 14.48 6.63 -4.01
C TYR A 9 15.58 7.55 -4.54
N ALA A 10 16.75 7.01 -4.93
CA ALA A 10 17.86 7.77 -5.53
C ALA A 10 17.80 7.77 -7.06
N ASN A 11 16.89 6.97 -7.65
CA ASN A 11 16.69 6.87 -9.09
C ASN A 11 15.27 7.33 -9.46
N PRO A 12 15.10 8.51 -10.09
CA PRO A 12 13.78 9.07 -10.42
C PRO A 12 12.91 8.15 -11.29
N GLU A 13 13.52 7.35 -12.17
CA GLU A 13 12.79 6.42 -13.03
C GLU A 13 12.24 5.24 -12.23
N LYS A 14 13.06 4.61 -11.38
CA LYS A 14 12.61 3.52 -10.49
C LYS A 14 11.53 4.02 -9.53
N TRP A 15 11.67 5.25 -9.01
CA TRP A 15 10.67 5.87 -8.15
C TRP A 15 9.32 6.06 -8.87
N ARG A 16 9.34 6.59 -10.10
CA ARG A 16 8.14 6.77 -10.93
C ARG A 16 7.44 5.43 -11.18
N ILE A 17 8.21 4.41 -11.58
CA ILE A 17 7.69 3.06 -11.85
C ILE A 17 7.04 2.47 -10.59
N GLY A 18 7.72 2.55 -9.44
CA GLY A 18 7.18 2.02 -8.17
C GLY A 18 5.85 2.66 -7.78
N ARG A 19 5.72 3.97 -7.94
CA ARG A 19 4.47 4.71 -7.67
C ARG A 19 3.35 4.28 -8.62
N GLU A 20 3.63 4.17 -9.91
CA GLU A 20 2.66 3.74 -10.93
C GLU A 20 2.12 2.32 -10.66
N PHE A 21 3.01 1.38 -10.34
CA PHE A 21 2.60 0.01 -10.01
C PHE A 21 1.84 -0.09 -8.69
N LEU A 22 2.20 0.72 -7.69
CA LEU A 22 1.46 0.74 -6.42
C LEU A 22 0.00 1.15 -6.65
N THR A 23 -0.24 2.23 -7.39
CA THR A 23 -1.60 2.66 -7.76
C THR A 23 -2.32 1.59 -8.57
N ARG A 24 -1.67 1.03 -9.59
CA ARG A 24 -2.27 0.02 -10.46
C ARG A 24 -2.68 -1.25 -9.70
N TYR A 25 -1.83 -1.75 -8.81
CA TYR A 25 -2.07 -3.01 -8.12
C TYR A 25 -3.04 -2.89 -6.96
N THR A 26 -3.04 -1.77 -6.23
CA THR A 26 -3.87 -1.58 -5.02
C THR A 26 -5.12 -0.73 -5.23
N GLY A 27 -5.18 0.02 -6.33
CA GLY A 27 -6.25 0.99 -6.59
C GLY A 27 -6.15 2.24 -5.71
N THR A 28 -5.03 2.46 -5.03
CA THR A 28 -4.81 3.60 -4.13
C THR A 28 -3.62 4.43 -4.55
N GLU A 29 -3.80 5.76 -4.57
CA GLU A 29 -2.70 6.70 -4.83
C GLU A 29 -1.64 6.63 -3.71
N PRO A 30 -0.33 6.75 -4.03
CA PRO A 30 0.74 6.60 -3.04
C PRO A 30 0.61 7.54 -1.83
N GLU A 31 0.04 8.73 -2.04
CA GLU A 31 -0.19 9.75 -1.00
C GLU A 31 -1.22 9.33 0.05
N ALA A 32 -2.14 8.42 -0.30
CA ALA A 32 -3.19 7.96 0.61
C ALA A 32 -2.71 6.83 1.54
N PHE A 33 -1.51 6.29 1.32
CA PHE A 33 -0.92 5.31 2.22
C PHE A 33 -0.42 5.95 3.51
N HIS A 34 -0.87 5.41 4.64
CA HIS A 34 -0.23 5.65 5.92
C HIS A 34 1.15 5.01 6.01
N LYS A 35 2.02 5.59 6.85
CA LYS A 35 3.40 5.13 7.06
C LYS A 35 3.48 3.71 7.65
N GLN A 36 2.49 3.30 8.44
CA GLN A 36 2.40 1.95 8.97
C GLN A 36 1.63 1.08 7.97
N VAL A 37 2.31 0.08 7.39
CA VAL A 37 1.73 -0.82 6.39
C VAL A 37 1.78 -2.27 6.89
N ILE A 38 0.65 -2.97 6.78
CA ILE A 38 0.53 -4.40 7.02
C ILE A 38 0.34 -5.10 5.68
N LEU A 39 1.07 -6.20 5.47
CA LEU A 39 0.90 -7.05 4.29
C LEU A 39 0.29 -8.38 4.72
N THR A 40 -0.67 -8.87 3.93
CA THR A 40 -1.30 -10.17 4.14
C THR A 40 -1.61 -10.81 2.78
N ASN A 41 -1.79 -12.13 2.79
CA ASN A 41 -2.25 -12.92 1.66
C ASN A 41 -3.53 -13.71 2.01
N PHE A 42 -4.23 -13.27 3.06
CA PHE A 42 -5.49 -13.85 3.49
C PHE A 42 -6.52 -12.72 3.65
N GLY A 43 -7.50 -12.67 2.75
CA GLY A 43 -8.58 -11.68 2.79
C GLY A 43 -9.35 -11.61 4.12
N TYR A 44 -9.35 -12.69 4.91
CA TYR A 44 -9.89 -12.66 6.28
C TYR A 44 -9.25 -11.56 7.15
N TYR A 45 -7.94 -11.33 7.06
CA TYR A 45 -7.30 -10.27 7.85
C TYR A 45 -7.69 -8.87 7.37
N LEU A 46 -7.99 -8.71 6.09
CA LEU A 46 -8.54 -7.46 5.55
C LEU A 46 -9.92 -7.18 6.17
N GLU A 47 -10.81 -8.18 6.19
CA GLU A 47 -12.13 -8.05 6.81
C GLU A 47 -12.05 -7.76 8.32
N ARG A 48 -11.12 -8.43 9.02
CA ARG A 48 -10.88 -8.16 10.45
C ARG A 48 -10.33 -6.76 10.68
N PHE A 49 -9.42 -6.29 9.83
CA PHE A 49 -8.90 -4.94 9.90
C PHE A 49 -10.04 -3.92 9.76
N GLU A 50 -10.92 -4.08 8.78
CA GLU A 50 -12.06 -3.18 8.56
C GLU A 50 -13.01 -3.15 9.75
N ALA A 51 -13.33 -4.31 10.31
CA ALA A 51 -14.18 -4.41 11.48
C ALA A 51 -13.56 -3.76 12.74
N ILE A 52 -12.24 -3.84 12.91
CA ILE A 52 -11.52 -3.24 14.05
C ILE A 52 -11.35 -1.73 13.85
N ALA A 53 -11.08 -1.29 12.62
CA ALA A 53 -10.90 0.10 12.26
C ALA A 53 -12.22 0.89 12.34
N GLY A 54 -13.31 0.35 11.78
CA GLY A 54 -14.61 1.02 11.72
C GLY A 54 -14.65 2.27 10.83
N ASP A 55 -13.51 2.80 10.39
CA ASP A 55 -13.34 3.91 9.46
C ASP A 55 -12.55 3.51 8.21
N ALA A 56 -12.31 2.21 8.02
CA ALA A 56 -11.48 1.72 6.92
C ALA A 56 -12.10 2.03 5.56
N ARG A 57 -11.33 2.65 4.67
CA ARG A 57 -11.67 2.83 3.25
C ARG A 57 -10.99 1.74 2.44
N ARG A 58 -11.79 0.90 1.79
CA ARG A 58 -11.30 -0.18 0.90
C ARG A 58 -11.11 0.33 -0.52
N THR A 59 -10.04 -0.10 -1.17
CA THR A 59 -9.82 0.02 -2.61
C THR A 59 -9.43 -1.33 -3.20
N GLN A 60 -9.69 -1.51 -4.49
CA GLN A 60 -9.28 -2.71 -5.22
C GLN A 60 -8.58 -2.29 -6.51
N GLY A 61 -7.36 -2.76 -6.70
CA GLY A 61 -6.62 -2.60 -7.94
C GLY A 61 -6.71 -3.85 -8.80
N SER A 62 -5.77 -3.98 -9.75
CA SER A 62 -5.81 -5.09 -10.72
C SER A 62 -5.52 -6.46 -10.12
N ALA A 63 -4.83 -6.51 -8.97
CA ALA A 63 -4.39 -7.76 -8.35
C ALA A 63 -4.49 -7.77 -6.82
N MET A 64 -4.44 -6.59 -6.19
CA MET A 64 -4.41 -6.46 -4.73
C MET A 64 -5.61 -5.66 -4.24
N THR A 65 -6.02 -5.95 -3.01
CA THR A 65 -7.01 -5.13 -2.29
C THR A 65 -6.30 -4.41 -1.16
N ALA A 66 -6.59 -3.13 -0.97
CA ALA A 66 -6.04 -2.35 0.13
C ALA A 66 -7.15 -1.75 0.98
N ALA A 67 -6.86 -1.52 2.27
CA ALA A 67 -7.73 -0.77 3.16
C ALA A 67 -6.92 0.19 4.03
N HIS A 68 -7.48 1.37 4.31
CA HIS A 68 -6.79 2.46 4.99
C HIS A 68 -7.65 3.03 6.12
N SER A 69 -7.08 3.18 7.32
CA SER A 69 -7.75 3.77 8.47
C SER A 69 -6.98 5.01 8.92
N ASP A 70 -7.62 6.18 8.83
CA ASP A 70 -7.04 7.45 9.31
C ASP A 70 -6.95 7.44 10.84
N ARG A 71 -7.96 6.87 11.51
CA ARG A 71 -8.02 6.76 12.98
C ARG A 71 -6.87 5.93 13.54
N LEU A 72 -6.54 4.82 12.88
CA LEU A 72 -5.42 3.97 13.29
C LEU A 72 -4.09 4.44 12.70
N GLY A 73 -4.11 5.21 11.60
CA GLY A 73 -2.91 5.57 10.85
C GLY A 73 -2.24 4.36 10.21
N VAL A 74 -3.02 3.37 9.75
CA VAL A 74 -2.54 2.10 9.22
C VAL A 74 -3.17 1.81 7.86
N SER A 75 -2.35 1.31 6.93
CA SER A 75 -2.80 0.70 5.68
C SER A 75 -2.57 -0.81 5.74
N ILE A 76 -3.48 -1.60 5.20
CA ILE A 76 -3.30 -3.04 4.97
C ILE A 76 -3.43 -3.34 3.48
N ILE A 77 -2.61 -4.25 2.97
CA ILE A 77 -2.66 -4.74 1.59
C ILE A 77 -2.79 -6.26 1.61
N ASP A 78 -3.80 -6.78 0.91
CA ASP A 78 -3.99 -8.19 0.59
C ASP A 78 -3.49 -8.46 -0.85
N PHE A 79 -2.46 -9.30 -0.98
CA PHE A 79 -1.68 -9.49 -2.22
C PHE A 79 -1.70 -10.92 -2.79
#